data_AF-A0A3M9NGM8-F1
#
_entry.id   AF-A0A3M9NGM8-F1
#
_cell.length_a   1.000
_cell.length_b   1.000
_cell.length_c   1.000
_cell.angle_alpha   90.00
_cell.angle_beta   90.00
_cell.angle_gamma   90.00
#
_symmetry.space_group_name_H-M   'P 1'
#
loop_
_entity.id
_entity.type
_entity.pdbx_description
1 polymer ?
#
loop_
_entity_poly.entity_id
_entity_poly.type
_entity_poly.pdbx_seq_one_letter_code
_entity_poly.pdbx_strand_id
1 'polypeptide(L)'
;MEITKILFWFLTALAVSGAIGVVACKNPIYSVLSLIIVFFAISGHYILMNAQFLAIVNIIVYAGAIMVLFLFVIMMINLNAETEPVKNVYLKMAGVISGLTLMIVLVAALAHSENVNIVMKQGTGIGLTENLGKTLFNNYVVPFEISSVLFLSAIVGAILIGKKDAVKQKKA
;
A
#
# COMPACT_ATOMS: atom_id res chain seq x y z
N MET A 1 -18.61 17.03 -18.75
CA MET A 1 -18.17 16.03 -17.75
C MET A 1 -18.06 16.74 -16.42
N GLU A 2 -18.67 16.19 -15.37
CA GLU A 2 -18.43 16.63 -14.00
C GLU A 2 -16.92 16.66 -13.71
N ILE A 3 -16.42 17.73 -13.10
CA ILE A 3 -14.99 17.91 -12.77
C ILE A 3 -14.45 16.68 -12.01
N THR A 4 -15.25 16.14 -11.10
CA THR A 4 -14.93 14.91 -10.33
C THR A 4 -14.64 13.70 -11.21
N LYS A 5 -15.35 13.53 -12.34
CA LYS A 5 -15.11 12.41 -13.27
C LYS A 5 -13.79 12.57 -14.02
N ILE A 6 -13.43 13.81 -14.37
CA ILE A 6 -12.16 14.10 -15.03
C ILE A 6 -11.00 13.81 -14.07
N LEU A 7 -11.09 14.30 -12.82
CA LEU A 7 -10.09 13.98 -11.79
C LEU A 7 -9.99 12.47 -11.54
N PHE A 8 -11.11 11.76 -11.47
CA PHE A 8 -11.13 10.30 -11.26
C PHE A 8 -10.36 9.56 -12.34
N TRP A 9 -10.66 9.82 -13.62
CA TRP A 9 -9.98 9.17 -14.74
C TRP A 9 -8.49 9.53 -14.80
N PHE A 10 -8.15 10.79 -14.53
CA PHE A 10 -6.76 11.24 -14.47
C PHE A 10 -5.97 10.52 -13.37
N LEU A 11 -6.51 10.49 -12.14
CA LEU A 11 -5.89 9.79 -11.02
C LEU A 11 -5.80 8.28 -11.26
N THR A 12 -6.82 7.68 -11.89
CA THR A 12 -6.82 6.25 -12.25
C THR A 12 -5.71 5.95 -13.24
N ALA A 13 -5.57 6.75 -14.31
CA ALA A 13 -4.50 6.57 -15.29
C ALA A 13 -3.11 6.74 -14.65
N LEU A 14 -2.95 7.70 -13.74
CA LEU A 14 -1.72 7.89 -12.97
C LEU A 14 -1.41 6.69 -12.06
N ALA A 15 -2.41 6.15 -11.37
CA ALA A 15 -2.25 4.98 -10.50
C ALA A 15 -1.88 3.72 -11.29
N VAL A 16 -2.54 3.47 -12.42
CA VAL A 16 -2.27 2.29 -13.26
C VAL A 16 -0.90 2.40 -13.93
N SER A 17 -0.54 3.57 -14.47
CA SER A 17 0.79 3.77 -15.06
C SER A 17 1.90 3.62 -14.02
N GLY A 18 1.70 4.14 -12.81
CA GLY A 18 2.59 3.91 -11.68
C GLY A 18 2.70 2.43 -11.31
N ALA A 19 1.58 1.71 -11.20
CA ALA A 19 1.58 0.29 -10.87
C ALA A 19 2.33 -0.55 -11.92
N ILE A 20 2.18 -0.22 -13.20
CA ILE A 20 2.98 -0.84 -14.28
C ILE A 20 4.46 -0.52 -14.08
N GLY A 21 4.80 0.74 -13.78
CA GLY A 21 6.17 1.17 -13.50
C GLY A 21 6.83 0.39 -12.35
N VAL A 22 6.11 0.14 -11.26
CA VAL A 22 6.59 -0.65 -10.12
C VAL A 22 7.09 -2.04 -10.55
N VAL A 23 6.36 -2.72 -11.44
CA VAL A 23 6.68 -4.09 -11.86
C VAL A 23 7.65 -4.12 -13.05
N ALA A 24 7.60 -3.12 -13.93
CA ALA A 24 8.39 -3.06 -15.15
C ALA A 24 9.81 -2.51 -14.93
N CYS A 25 10.03 -1.66 -13.93
CA CYS A 25 11.34 -1.06 -13.65
C CYS A 25 12.33 -2.09 -13.11
N LYS A 26 13.49 -2.22 -13.77
CA LYS A 26 14.59 -3.10 -13.32
C LYS A 26 15.33 -2.58 -12.08
N ASN A 27 15.38 -1.26 -11.90
CA ASN A 27 16.03 -0.66 -10.74
C ASN A 27 15.02 -0.55 -9.59
N PRO A 28 15.30 -1.15 -8.42
CA PRO A 28 14.41 -1.11 -7.26
C PRO A 28 14.07 0.32 -6.80
N ILE A 29 14.98 1.27 -6.94
CA ILE A 29 14.76 2.67 -6.53
C ILE A 29 13.66 3.30 -7.39
N TYR A 30 13.72 3.14 -8.70
CA TYR A 30 12.67 3.64 -9.60
C TYR A 30 11.34 2.91 -9.39
N SER A 31 11.37 1.61 -9.08
CA SER A 31 10.18 0.84 -8.72
C SER A 31 9.48 1.43 -7.49
N VAL A 32 10.22 1.69 -6.40
CA VAL A 32 9.64 2.27 -5.18
C VAL A 32 9.18 3.71 -5.38
N LEU A 33 9.92 4.54 -6.13
CA LEU A 33 9.45 5.90 -6.48
C LEU A 33 8.13 5.85 -7.26
N SER A 34 7.99 4.90 -8.19
CA SER A 34 6.75 4.70 -8.92
C SER A 34 5.60 4.29 -7.99
N LEU A 35 5.88 3.46 -6.97
CA LEU A 35 4.89 3.07 -5.96
C LEU A 35 4.43 4.25 -5.09
N ILE A 36 5.34 5.19 -4.78
CA ILE A 36 4.98 6.42 -4.06
C ILE A 36 3.96 7.24 -4.88
N ILE A 37 4.15 7.36 -6.19
CA ILE A 37 3.19 8.02 -7.10
C ILE A 37 1.83 7.33 -7.04
N VAL A 38 1.79 5.99 -7.01
CA VAL A 38 0.55 5.22 -6.87
C VAL A 38 -0.16 5.55 -5.55
N PHE A 39 0.57 5.61 -4.43
CA PHE A 39 -0.05 5.99 -3.15
C PHE A 39 -0.58 7.41 -3.13
N PHE A 40 0.08 8.37 -3.79
CA PHE A 40 -0.48 9.71 -3.97
C PHE A 40 -1.75 9.70 -4.82
N ALA A 41 -1.78 8.95 -5.92
CA ALA A 41 -2.96 8.80 -6.75
C ALA A 41 -4.13 8.14 -5.99
N ILE A 42 -3.88 7.11 -5.19
CA ILE A 42 -4.88 6.47 -4.31
C ILE A 42 -5.39 7.45 -3.24
N SER A 43 -4.50 8.26 -2.66
CA SER A 43 -4.90 9.31 -1.70
C SER A 43 -5.86 10.31 -2.34
N GLY A 44 -5.60 10.69 -3.60
CA GLY A 44 -6.54 11.49 -4.39
C GLY A 44 -7.91 10.83 -4.53
N HIS A 45 -7.97 9.53 -4.82
CA HIS A 45 -9.24 8.79 -4.86
C HIS A 45 -9.97 8.79 -3.51
N TYR A 46 -9.26 8.64 -2.39
CA TYR A 46 -9.87 8.74 -1.07
C TYR A 46 -10.50 10.11 -0.82
N ILE A 47 -9.87 11.20 -1.26
CA ILE A 47 -10.46 12.54 -1.18
C ILE A 47 -11.73 12.64 -2.04
N LEU A 48 -11.71 12.11 -3.26
CA LEU A 48 -12.90 12.07 -4.14
C LEU A 48 -14.06 11.28 -3.52
N MET A 49 -13.76 10.25 -2.73
CA MET A 49 -14.75 9.43 -2.01
C MET A 49 -15.14 9.99 -0.63
N ASN A 50 -14.77 11.24 -0.31
CA ASN A 50 -14.98 11.88 1.01
C ASN A 50 -14.27 11.18 2.19
N ALA A 51 -13.28 10.32 1.95
CA ALA A 51 -12.51 9.63 2.98
C ALA A 51 -11.24 10.41 3.39
N GLN A 52 -11.43 11.59 3.99
CA GLN A 52 -10.35 12.53 4.31
C GLN A 52 -9.30 11.96 5.28
N PHE A 53 -9.75 11.34 6.37
CA PHE A 53 -8.83 10.72 7.33
C PHE A 53 -7.93 9.66 6.67
N LEU A 54 -8.53 8.78 5.85
CA LEU A 54 -7.82 7.69 5.20
C LEU A 54 -6.82 8.21 4.16
N ALA A 55 -7.16 9.29 3.45
CA ALA A 55 -6.23 9.96 2.53
C ALA A 55 -4.96 10.45 3.24
N ILE A 56 -5.12 11.14 4.38
CA ILE A 56 -4.01 11.69 5.15
C ILE A 56 -3.14 10.57 5.73
N VAL A 57 -3.77 9.55 6.34
CA VAL A 57 -3.04 8.38 6.87
C VAL A 57 -2.29 7.65 5.77
N ASN A 58 -2.86 7.56 4.56
CA ASN A 58 -2.19 6.93 3.44
C ASN A 58 -0.90 7.65 3.02
N ILE A 59 -0.92 8.98 3.04
CA ILE A 59 0.27 9.80 2.76
C ILE A 59 1.29 9.66 3.89
N ILE A 60 0.89 9.77 5.16
CA ILE A 60 1.82 9.77 6.29
C ILE A 60 2.46 8.39 6.50
N VAL A 61 1.65 7.33 6.49
CA VAL A 61 2.09 5.99 6.88
C VAL A 61 2.65 5.23 5.67
N TYR A 62 1.88 5.09 4.59
CA TYR A 62 2.32 4.30 3.44
C TYR A 62 3.37 5.04 2.61
N ALA A 63 3.02 6.21 2.05
CA ALA A 63 3.95 6.96 1.20
C ALA A 63 5.12 7.58 1.98
N GLY A 64 4.87 8.01 3.22
CA GLY A 64 5.87 8.61 4.10
C GLY A 64 6.72 7.55 4.81
N ALA A 65 6.24 7.04 5.94
CA ALA A 65 7.05 6.21 6.84
C ALA A 65 7.52 4.90 6.19
N ILE A 66 6.60 4.10 5.64
CA ILE A 66 6.91 2.76 5.15
C ILE A 66 7.77 2.85 3.89
N MET A 67 7.34 3.61 2.87
CA MET A 67 8.11 3.68 1.61
C MET A 67 9.49 4.34 1.78
N VAL A 68 9.63 5.35 2.63
CA VAL A 68 10.96 5.94 2.91
C VAL A 68 11.87 4.95 3.63
N LEU A 69 11.35 4.16 4.59
CA LEU A 69 12.10 3.07 5.21
C LEU A 69 12.56 2.06 4.15
N PHE A 70 11.67 1.63 3.25
CA PHE A 70 12.03 0.73 2.15
C PHE A 70 13.11 1.33 1.26
N LEU A 71 12.99 2.60 0.85
CA LEU A 71 14.01 3.30 0.07
C LEU A 71 15.38 3.29 0.77
N PHE A 72 15.40 3.54 2.07
CA PHE A 72 16.63 3.48 2.85
C PHE A 72 17.22 2.07 2.86
N VAL A 73 16.40 1.04 3.08
CA VAL A 73 16.84 -0.36 3.09
C VAL A 73 17.38 -0.80 1.73
N ILE A 74 16.66 -0.56 0.63
CA ILE A 74 17.12 -0.98 -0.71
C ILE A 74 18.41 -0.26 -1.11
N MET A 75 18.58 1.00 -0.69
CA MET A 75 19.77 1.78 -0.99
C MET A 75 20.98 1.27 -0.19
N MET A 76 20.79 0.88 1.07
CA MET A 76 21.85 0.27 1.88
C MET A 76 22.29 -1.10 1.35
N ILE A 77 21.38 -1.92 0.82
CA ILE A 77 21.69 -3.27 0.33
C ILE A 77 22.32 -3.24 -1.07
N ASN A 78 22.37 -2.06 -1.73
CA ASN A 78 22.88 -1.87 -3.09
C ASN A 78 22.45 -3.02 -4.03
N LEU A 79 21.13 -3.22 -4.16
CA LEU A 79 20.56 -4.24 -5.04
C LEU A 79 21.01 -3.97 -6.48
N ASN A 80 22.03 -4.69 -6.94
CA ASN A 80 22.52 -4.59 -8.30
C ASN A 80 21.73 -5.54 -9.21
N ALA A 81 21.13 -4.98 -10.27
CA ALA A 81 20.27 -5.68 -11.23
C ALA A 81 21.00 -6.78 -12.03
N GLU A 82 22.33 -6.81 -11.95
CA GLU A 82 23.23 -7.77 -12.62
C GLU A 82 23.08 -9.21 -12.07
N THR A 83 22.48 -9.38 -10.88
CA THR A 83 22.41 -10.68 -10.18
C THR A 83 21.05 -11.38 -10.26
N GLU A 84 20.16 -10.97 -11.17
CA GLU A 84 18.92 -11.74 -11.39
C GLU A 84 19.22 -13.03 -12.17
N PRO A 85 18.97 -14.23 -11.60
CA PRO A 85 18.96 -15.45 -12.39
C PRO A 85 17.89 -15.32 -13.47
N VAL A 86 18.23 -15.72 -14.70
CA VAL A 86 17.34 -15.65 -15.87
C VAL A 86 16.02 -16.36 -15.54
N LYS A 87 14.99 -15.58 -15.17
CA LYS A 87 13.68 -16.12 -14.79
C LYS A 87 13.15 -16.97 -15.93
N ASN A 88 12.91 -18.25 -15.64
CA ASN A 88 12.40 -19.20 -16.60
C ASN A 88 11.13 -18.65 -17.28
N VAL A 89 11.05 -18.71 -18.61
CA VAL A 89 9.92 -18.18 -19.39
C VAL A 89 8.61 -18.81 -18.93
N TYR A 90 8.63 -20.07 -18.53
CA TYR A 90 7.49 -20.76 -17.94
C TYR A 90 6.98 -20.10 -16.64
N LEU A 91 7.86 -19.61 -15.78
CA LEU A 91 7.47 -18.88 -14.55
C LEU A 91 6.84 -17.52 -14.89
N LYS A 92 7.35 -16.81 -15.89
CA LYS A 92 6.74 -15.57 -16.37
C LYS A 92 5.36 -15.82 -16.97
N MET A 93 5.23 -16.86 -17.81
CA MET A 93 3.94 -17.25 -18.38
C MET A 93 2.94 -17.68 -17.30
N ALA A 94 3.37 -18.47 -16.32
CA ALA A 94 2.52 -18.87 -15.20
C ALA A 94 2.02 -17.65 -14.40
N GLY A 95 2.89 -16.66 -14.15
CA GLY A 95 2.52 -15.41 -13.48
C GLY A 95 1.53 -14.56 -14.28
N VAL A 96 1.69 -14.48 -15.61
CA VAL A 96 0.74 -13.76 -16.48
C VAL A 96 -0.61 -14.48 -16.52
N ILE A 97 -0.60 -15.81 -16.66
CA ILE A 97 -1.82 -16.62 -16.69
C ILE A 97 -2.57 -16.49 -15.36
N SER A 98 -1.89 -16.65 -14.21
CA SER A 98 -2.53 -16.52 -12.90
C SER A 98 -3.08 -15.11 -12.66
N GLY A 99 -2.36 -14.07 -13.08
CA GLY A 99 -2.83 -12.69 -13.01
C GLY A 99 -4.07 -12.44 -13.88
N LEU A 100 -4.09 -12.96 -15.11
CA LEU A 100 -5.25 -12.85 -16.01
C LEU A 100 -6.45 -13.63 -15.49
N THR A 101 -6.25 -14.86 -14.98
CA THR A 101 -7.32 -15.65 -14.36
C THR A 101 -7.92 -14.91 -13.17
N LEU A 102 -7.09 -14.34 -12.30
CA LEU A 102 -7.56 -13.53 -11.16
C LEU A 102 -8.37 -12.32 -11.65
N MET A 103 -7.89 -11.60 -12.66
CA MET A 103 -8.59 -10.46 -13.24
C MET A 103 -9.98 -10.86 -13.78
N ILE A 104 -10.07 -11.96 -14.53
CA ILE A 104 -11.35 -12.47 -15.05
C ILE A 104 -12.30 -12.82 -13.91
N VAL A 105 -11.80 -13.50 -12.86
CA VAL A 105 -12.61 -13.85 -11.69
C VAL A 105 -13.14 -12.61 -10.98
N LEU A 106 -12.32 -11.57 -10.79
CA LEU A 106 -12.77 -10.32 -10.17
C LEU A 106 -13.82 -9.61 -11.02
N VAL A 107 -13.63 -9.52 -12.34
CA VAL A 107 -14.61 -8.90 -13.24
C VAL A 107 -15.90 -9.70 -13.28
N ALA A 108 -15.83 -11.02 -13.33
CA ALA A 108 -17.01 -11.90 -13.30
C ALA A 108 -17.76 -11.79 -11.98
N ALA A 109 -17.05 -11.71 -10.85
CA ALA A 109 -17.64 -11.52 -9.52
C ALA A 109 -18.33 -10.15 -9.40
N LEU A 110 -17.74 -9.09 -9.95
CA LEU A 110 -18.36 -7.76 -10.00
C LEU A 110 -19.57 -7.73 -10.94
N ALA A 111 -19.51 -8.41 -12.08
CA ALA A 111 -20.63 -8.48 -13.02
C ALA A 111 -21.82 -9.31 -12.49
N HIS A 112 -21.57 -10.31 -11.66
CA HIS A 112 -22.59 -11.11 -10.97
C HIS A 112 -23.03 -10.52 -9.63
N SER A 113 -22.35 -9.48 -9.12
CA SER A 113 -22.85 -8.75 -7.98
C SER A 113 -24.19 -8.13 -8.37
N GLU A 114 -25.25 -8.44 -7.63
CA GLU A 114 -26.50 -7.70 -7.73
C GLU A 114 -26.20 -6.21 -7.66
N ASN A 115 -26.97 -5.39 -8.38
CA ASN A 115 -26.89 -3.94 -8.30
C ASN A 115 -27.10 -3.56 -6.83
N VAL A 116 -26.00 -3.39 -6.08
CA VAL A 116 -26.04 -2.82 -4.75
C VAL A 116 -26.64 -1.45 -4.98
N ASN A 117 -27.88 -1.26 -4.52
CA ASN A 117 -28.46 0.07 -4.45
C ASN A 117 -27.58 0.84 -3.47
N ILE A 118 -26.53 1.48 -3.98
CA ILE A 118 -25.70 2.39 -3.22
C ILE A 118 -26.61 3.58 -2.97
N VAL A 119 -27.37 3.50 -1.87
CA VAL A 119 -28.02 4.66 -1.29
C VAL A 119 -26.86 5.53 -0.83
N MET A 120 -26.42 6.41 -1.72
CA MET A 120 -25.48 7.48 -1.43
C MET A 120 -26.18 8.39 -0.42
N LYS A 121 -26.05 8.05 0.87
CA LYS A 121 -26.55 8.86 1.97
C LYS A 121 -25.67 10.11 2.04
N GLN A 122 -25.96 11.07 1.15
CA GLN A 122 -25.40 12.41 1.22
C GLN A 122 -25.68 12.96 2.61
N GLY A 123 -24.62 13.25 3.38
CA GLY A 123 -24.73 14.00 4.62
C GLY A 123 -24.41 13.25 5.92
N THR A 124 -24.12 11.95 5.90
CA THR A 124 -23.45 11.35 7.07
C THR A 124 -21.97 11.69 6.96
N GLY A 125 -21.37 12.27 8.01
CA GLY A 125 -19.95 12.60 8.14
C GLY A 125 -18.97 11.41 8.03
N ILE A 126 -19.15 10.58 7.02
CA ILE A 126 -18.33 9.43 6.65
C ILE A 126 -16.99 9.99 6.20
N GLY A 127 -15.92 9.58 6.89
CA GLY A 127 -14.56 10.05 6.62
C GLY A 127 -14.05 11.12 7.60
N LEU A 128 -14.90 11.64 8.51
CA LEU A 128 -14.43 12.51 9.60
C LEU A 128 -13.70 11.72 10.69
N THR A 129 -12.64 12.32 11.23
CA THR A 129 -11.83 11.78 12.33
C THR A 129 -12.67 11.48 13.57
N GLU A 130 -13.70 12.30 13.85
CA GLU A 130 -14.59 12.11 15.01
C GLU A 130 -15.36 10.78 14.93
N ASN A 131 -15.98 10.50 13.78
CA ASN A 131 -16.75 9.28 13.58
C ASN A 131 -15.86 8.04 13.62
N LEU A 132 -14.65 8.14 13.09
CA LEU A 132 -13.68 7.05 13.16
C LEU A 132 -13.25 6.79 14.61
N GLY A 133 -12.96 7.84 15.38
CA GLY A 133 -12.64 7.72 16.80
C GLY A 133 -13.75 7.03 17.59
N LYS A 134 -15.01 7.46 17.42
CA LYS A 134 -16.16 6.81 18.07
C LYS A 134 -16.30 5.33 17.71
N THR A 135 -16.04 4.99 16.45
CA THR A 135 -16.13 3.60 15.97
C THR A 135 -15.01 2.75 16.54
N LEU A 136 -13.78 3.28 16.56
CA LEU A 136 -12.59 2.59 17.06
C LEU A 136 -12.66 2.31 18.55
N PHE A 137 -13.13 3.28 19.35
CA PHE A 137 -13.20 3.18 20.81
C PHE A 137 -14.53 2.66 21.38
N ASN A 138 -15.56 2.40 20.56
CA ASN A 138 -16.76 1.72 21.03
C ASN A 138 -16.90 0.31 20.44
N ASN A 139 -16.90 0.21 19.11
CA ASN A 139 -17.19 -1.05 18.43
C ASN A 139 -15.93 -1.90 18.22
N TYR A 140 -14.77 -1.26 18.00
CA TYR A 140 -13.51 -1.92 17.64
C TYR A 140 -12.42 -1.80 18.72
N VAL A 141 -12.81 -1.72 19.99
CA VAL A 141 -11.88 -1.60 21.12
C VAL A 141 -10.91 -2.76 21.18
N VAL A 142 -11.42 -4.00 21.00
CA VAL A 142 -10.59 -5.21 21.08
C VAL A 142 -9.54 -5.25 19.95
N PRO A 143 -9.89 -5.07 18.65
CA PRO A 143 -8.88 -4.96 17.60
C PRO A 143 -7.90 -3.79 17.77
N PHE A 144 -8.36 -2.66 18.33
CA PHE A 144 -7.50 -1.52 18.62
C PHE A 144 -6.42 -1.89 19.65
N GLU A 145 -6.80 -2.56 20.73
CA GLU A 145 -5.87 -3.01 21.77
C GLU A 145 -4.89 -4.07 21.25
N ILE A 146 -5.37 -5.02 20.43
CA ILE A 146 -4.49 -6.01 19.80
C ILE A 146 -3.46 -5.33 18.88
N SER A 147 -3.86 -4.26 18.18
CA SER A 147 -2.94 -3.47 17.34
C SER A 147 -1.88 -2.73 18.17
N SER A 148 -2.22 -2.27 19.38
CA SER A 148 -1.25 -1.63 20.29
C SER A 148 -0.15 -2.62 20.71
N VAL A 149 -0.54 -3.83 21.09
CA VAL A 149 0.37 -4.92 21.45
C VAL A 149 1.20 -5.37 20.24
N LEU A 150 0.61 -5.42 19.04
CA LEU A 150 1.31 -5.72 17.80
C LEU A 150 2.44 -4.69 17.53
N PHE A 151 2.15 -3.39 17.67
CA PHE A 151 3.17 -2.36 17.48
C PHE A 151 4.27 -2.41 18.53
N LEU A 152 3.91 -2.67 19.79
CA LEU A 152 4.90 -2.87 20.86
C LEU A 152 5.83 -4.05 20.54
N SER A 153 5.25 -5.19 20.18
CA SER A 153 6.01 -6.39 19.82
C SER A 153 6.88 -6.17 18.57
N ALA A 154 6.37 -5.43 17.57
CA ALA A 154 7.12 -5.12 16.35
C ALA A 154 8.34 -4.25 16.66
N ILE A 155 8.21 -3.24 17.53
CA ILE A 155 9.33 -2.38 17.95
C ILE A 155 10.36 -3.17 18.74
N VAL A 156 9.93 -3.99 19.71
CA VAL A 156 10.85 -4.84 20.49
C VAL A 156 11.59 -5.80 19.56
N GLY A 157 10.89 -6.45 18.62
CA GLY A 157 11.49 -7.34 17.63
C GLY A 157 12.50 -6.62 16.72
N ALA A 158 12.14 -5.45 16.20
CA ALA A 158 13.03 -4.65 15.36
C ALA A 158 14.31 -4.22 16.11
N ILE A 159 14.19 -3.81 17.38
CA ILE A 159 15.35 -3.42 18.21
C ILE A 159 16.25 -4.62 18.50
N LEU A 160 15.68 -5.77 18.86
CA LEU A 160 16.47 -6.97 19.15
C LEU A 160 17.24 -7.47 17.93
N ILE A 161 16.63 -7.43 16.74
CA ILE A 161 17.29 -7.81 15.48
C ILE A 161 18.34 -6.76 15.06
N GLY A 162 18.03 -5.47 15.24
CA GLY A 162 18.92 -4.37 14.87
C GLY A 162 20.12 -4.20 15.81
N LYS A 163 20.06 -4.74 17.03
CA LYS A 163 21.13 -4.67 18.01
C LYS A 163 22.30 -5.56 17.56
N LYS A 164 23.37 -4.94 17.07
CA LYS A 164 24.63 -5.65 16.82
C LYS A 164 25.22 -6.14 18.13
N ASP A 165 25.55 -7.42 18.19
CA ASP A 165 26.29 -8.02 19.28
C ASP A 165 27.68 -7.36 19.38
N ALA A 166 27.85 -6.49 20.38
CA ALA A 166 29.17 -6.07 20.85
C ALA A 166 29.83 -7.21 21.63
N VAL A 167 29.99 -8.39 21.01
CA VAL A 167 30.69 -9.52 21.63
C VAL A 167 32.19 -9.30 21.45
N LYS A 168 32.76 -8.64 22.46
CA LYS A 168 34.13 -8.76 22.98
C LYS A 168 35.21 -9.16 21.97
N GLN A 169 35.80 -8.16 21.30
CA GLN A 169 37.25 -8.20 21.05
C GLN A 169 37.97 -8.03 22.39
N LYS A 170 38.09 -9.11 23.17
CA LYS A 170 39.09 -9.13 24.24
C LYS A 170 40.42 -9.53 23.60
N LYS A 171 41.23 -8.51 23.37
CA LYS A 171 42.65 -8.57 22.98
C LYS A 171 43.46 -9.45 23.94
N ALA A 172 44.49 -10.04 23.35
CA ALA A 172 45.73 -10.57 23.93
C ALA A 172 45.64 -11.92 24.65
#